data_AF-A0A5B7J967-F1
#
_entry.id   AF-A0A5B7J967-F1
#
_cell.length_a   1.000
_cell.length_b   1.000
_cell.length_c   1.000
_cell.angle_alpha   90.00
_cell.angle_beta   90.00
_cell.angle_gamma   90.00
#
_symmetry.space_group_name_H-M   'P 1'
#
loop_
_entity.id
_entity.type
_entity.pdbx_description
1 polymer ?
#
loop_
_entity_poly.entity_id
_entity_poly.type
_entity_poly.pdbx_seq_one_letter_code
_entity_poly.pdbx_strand_id
1 'polypeptide(L)'
;MEIKSTLRWYRNKEKIGREEWYQGDWTGKLLSKARSGTLEVNGRNRNPDEQQCGMCGEEKESVEHFIVECDKYRKQRKALDTQVANIIGREEWEERKEGKTEGSEQF
;
A
#
# COMPACT_ATOMS: atom_id res chain seq x y z
N MET A 1 3.86 36.76 -6.97
CA MET A 1 4.33 35.35 -7.04
C MET A 1 3.41 34.52 -6.19
N GLU A 2 2.76 33.52 -6.77
CA GLU A 2 1.83 32.64 -6.08
C GLU A 2 2.62 31.71 -5.13
N ILE A 3 2.27 31.71 -3.84
CA ILE A 3 2.93 30.88 -2.84
C ILE A 3 2.43 29.44 -3.04
N LYS A 4 3.24 28.58 -3.65
CA LYS A 4 2.94 27.16 -3.80
C LYS A 4 2.88 26.51 -2.41
N SER A 5 1.67 26.34 -1.89
CA SER A 5 1.37 25.80 -0.55
C SER A 5 2.02 24.43 -0.29
N THR A 6 2.22 23.65 -1.35
CA THR A 6 2.82 22.31 -1.30
C THR A 6 4.31 22.32 -0.96
N LEU A 7 5.03 23.43 -1.17
CA LEU A 7 6.46 23.52 -0.86
C LEU A 7 6.76 23.47 0.66
N ARG A 8 5.77 23.79 1.50
CA ARG A 8 5.91 23.67 2.96
C ARG A 8 6.27 22.24 3.39
N TRP A 9 5.72 21.23 2.71
CA TRP A 9 5.99 19.83 3.00
C TRP A 9 7.42 19.40 2.67
N TYR A 10 8.03 20.03 1.66
CA TYR A 10 9.43 19.76 1.28
C TYR A 10 10.44 20.56 2.11
N ARG A 11 10.00 21.63 2.78
CA ARG A 11 10.88 22.55 3.52
C ARG A 11 11.52 21.92 4.76
N ASN A 12 10.87 20.89 5.31
CA ASN A 12 11.28 20.23 6.55
C ASN A 12 11.88 18.83 6.34
N LYS A 13 12.39 18.49 5.14
CA LYS A 13 13.17 17.26 5.01
C LYS A 13 14.47 17.40 5.81
N GLU A 14 14.59 16.66 6.90
CA GLU A 14 15.75 16.67 7.80
C GLU A 14 17.06 16.35 7.07
N LYS A 15 16.99 15.52 6.01
CA LYS A 15 18.11 15.20 5.14
C LYS A 15 17.70 15.25 3.67
N ILE A 16 18.50 15.92 2.86
CA ILE A 16 18.44 15.81 1.41
C ILE A 16 19.13 14.50 1.04
N GLY A 17 18.37 13.53 0.52
CA GLY A 17 18.92 12.22 0.18
C GLY A 17 17.87 11.19 -0.16
N ARG A 18 18.34 10.03 -0.59
CA ARG A 18 17.52 8.85 -0.86
C ARG A 18 16.92 8.34 0.45
N GLU A 19 15.63 8.05 0.45
CA GLU A 19 14.97 7.41 1.59
C GLU A 19 15.47 5.96 1.74
N GLU A 20 15.78 5.53 2.96
CA GLU A 20 16.40 4.22 3.23
C GLU A 20 15.56 3.04 2.73
N TRP A 21 14.25 3.22 2.70
CA TRP A 21 13.26 2.25 2.25
C TRP A 21 13.03 2.27 0.73
N TYR A 22 13.57 3.25 0.00
CA TYR A 22 13.57 3.29 -1.45
C TYR A 22 14.93 2.87 -2.00
N GLN A 23 15.19 1.56 -1.95
CA GLN A 23 16.42 0.95 -2.42
C GLN A 23 16.52 0.86 -3.96
N GLY A 24 15.51 1.33 -4.70
CA GLY A 24 15.47 1.33 -6.19
C GLY A 24 15.51 -0.06 -6.80
N ASP A 25 15.46 -1.07 -5.93
CA ASP A 25 15.32 -2.47 -6.20
C ASP A 25 13.88 -2.76 -6.66
N TRP A 26 13.63 -4.02 -6.98
CA TRP A 26 12.30 -4.45 -7.41
C TRP A 26 11.25 -4.17 -6.32
N THR A 27 11.57 -4.39 -5.04
CA THR A 27 10.67 -4.15 -3.91
C THR A 27 10.28 -2.68 -3.78
N GLY A 28 11.26 -1.78 -3.88
CA GLY A 28 11.02 -0.33 -3.88
C GLY A 28 10.19 0.12 -5.08
N LYS A 29 10.40 -0.45 -6.27
CA LYS A 29 9.55 -0.18 -7.45
C LYS A 29 8.12 -0.67 -7.23
N LEU A 30 7.94 -1.85 -6.65
CA LEU A 30 6.63 -2.41 -6.34
C LEU A 30 5.87 -1.50 -5.35
N LEU A 31 6.52 -1.11 -4.26
CA LEU A 31 5.94 -0.21 -3.26
C LEU A 31 5.62 1.17 -3.86
N SER A 32 6.51 1.71 -4.69
CA SER A 32 6.27 2.97 -5.41
C SER A 32 4.99 2.89 -6.23
N LYS A 33 4.87 1.86 -7.09
CA LYS A 33 3.71 1.64 -7.93
C LYS A 33 2.42 1.48 -7.13
N ALA A 34 2.46 0.74 -6.02
CA ALA A 34 1.31 0.58 -5.13
C ALA A 34 0.87 1.92 -4.55
N ARG A 35 1.81 2.74 -4.05
CA ARG A 35 1.51 4.05 -3.46
C ARG A 35 1.05 5.10 -4.46
N SER A 36 1.58 5.09 -5.67
CA SER A 36 1.15 6.00 -6.75
C SER A 36 -0.11 5.53 -7.46
N GLY A 37 -0.66 4.37 -7.08
CA GLY A 37 -1.80 3.76 -7.75
C GLY A 37 -1.48 3.31 -9.18
N THR A 38 -0.21 3.14 -9.54
CA THR A 38 0.23 2.68 -10.88
C THR A 38 0.67 1.21 -10.87
N LEU A 39 0.22 0.45 -9.87
CA LEU A 39 0.43 -0.99 -9.84
C LEU A 39 -0.36 -1.65 -10.99
N GLU A 40 0.23 -2.66 -11.60
CA GLU A 40 -0.35 -3.45 -12.68
C GLU A 40 -1.40 -4.40 -12.09
N VAL A 41 -2.61 -3.88 -11.85
CA VAL A 41 -3.79 -4.65 -11.44
C VAL A 41 -4.81 -4.68 -12.57
N ASN A 42 -5.52 -5.79 -12.73
CA ASN A 42 -6.48 -6.01 -13.81
C ASN A 42 -7.60 -4.97 -13.84
N GLY A 43 -8.01 -4.40 -12.71
CA GLY A 43 -9.05 -3.37 -12.66
C GLY A 43 -8.71 -2.08 -13.42
N ARG A 44 -7.46 -1.90 -13.86
CA ARG A 44 -7.03 -0.80 -14.74
C ARG A 44 -7.18 -1.12 -16.23
N ASN A 45 -7.48 -2.35 -16.59
CA ASN A 45 -7.70 -2.74 -17.98
C ASN A 45 -8.89 -2.00 -18.58
N ARG A 46 -8.80 -1.69 -19.88
CA ARG A 46 -9.88 -1.00 -20.60
C ARG A 46 -11.06 -1.93 -20.86
N ASN A 47 -10.79 -3.21 -21.08
CA ASN A 47 -11.79 -4.23 -21.31
C ASN A 47 -12.46 -4.63 -19.97
N PRO A 48 -13.77 -4.43 -19.78
CA PRO A 48 -14.47 -4.82 -18.55
C PRO A 48 -14.34 -6.31 -18.23
N ASP A 49 -14.29 -7.17 -19.25
CA ASP A 49 -14.19 -8.63 -19.09
C ASP A 49 -12.85 -9.05 -18.50
N GLU A 50 -11.83 -8.19 -18.59
CA GLU A 50 -10.48 -8.41 -18.07
C GLU A 50 -10.22 -7.64 -16.77
N GLN A 51 -11.25 -7.04 -16.16
CA GLN A 51 -11.08 -6.27 -14.91
C GLN A 51 -11.14 -7.13 -13.66
N GLN A 52 -11.56 -8.39 -13.78
CA GLN A 52 -11.68 -9.31 -12.67
C GLN A 52 -10.30 -9.69 -12.09
N CYS A 53 -10.27 -9.96 -10.79
CA CYS A 53 -9.08 -10.48 -10.12
C CYS A 53 -8.66 -11.80 -10.74
N GLY A 54 -7.40 -11.89 -11.17
CA GLY A 54 -6.87 -13.11 -11.78
C GLY A 54 -6.80 -14.31 -10.82
N MET A 55 -7.00 -14.07 -9.53
CA MET A 55 -6.89 -15.09 -8.48
C MET A 55 -8.25 -15.59 -7.99
N CYS A 56 -9.15 -14.69 -7.61
CA CYS A 56 -10.49 -15.09 -7.15
C CYS A 56 -11.53 -15.11 -8.28
N GLY A 57 -11.39 -14.27 -9.31
CA GLY A 57 -12.35 -14.15 -10.42
C GLY A 57 -13.69 -13.50 -10.07
N GLU A 58 -13.89 -13.09 -8.82
CA GLU A 58 -15.20 -12.65 -8.32
C GLU A 58 -15.36 -11.13 -8.35
N GLU A 59 -14.30 -10.39 -8.01
CA GLU A 59 -14.33 -8.93 -7.87
C GLU A 59 -13.37 -8.26 -8.85
N LYS A 60 -13.59 -6.96 -9.10
CA LYS A 60 -12.66 -6.13 -9.85
C LYS A 60 -11.33 -6.03 -9.11
N GLU A 61 -10.22 -6.26 -9.81
CA GLU A 61 -8.90 -6.22 -9.18
C GLU A 61 -8.42 -4.79 -8.93
N SER A 62 -8.52 -4.35 -7.69
CA SER A 62 -7.86 -3.14 -7.19
C SER A 62 -6.63 -3.52 -6.34
N VAL A 63 -5.84 -2.50 -5.96
CA VAL A 63 -4.73 -2.70 -5.01
C VAL A 63 -5.28 -3.13 -3.65
N GLU A 64 -6.40 -2.54 -3.23
CA GLU A 64 -7.13 -2.86 -2.01
C GLU A 64 -7.61 -4.30 -2.03
N HIS A 65 -8.24 -4.73 -3.13
CA HIS A 65 -8.69 -6.10 -3.30
C HIS A 65 -7.52 -7.07 -3.22
N PHE A 66 -6.47 -6.83 -4.02
CA PHE A 66 -5.28 -7.68 -4.07
C PHE A 66 -4.61 -7.83 -2.69
N ILE A 67 -4.43 -6.71 -1.97
CA ILE A 67 -3.70 -6.70 -0.71
C ILE A 67 -4.57 -7.22 0.42
N VAL A 68 -5.79 -6.70 0.61
CA VAL A 68 -6.57 -6.83 1.85
C VAL A 68 -7.74 -7.81 1.72
N GLU A 69 -8.47 -7.77 0.61
CA GLU A 69 -9.79 -8.40 0.51
C GLU A 69 -9.72 -9.80 -0.10
N CYS A 70 -8.92 -10.01 -1.14
CA CYS A 70 -8.89 -11.22 -1.96
C CYS A 70 -8.67 -12.49 -1.12
N ASP A 71 -9.69 -13.33 -1.00
CA ASP A 71 -9.68 -14.50 -0.12
C ASP A 71 -8.61 -15.53 -0.46
N LYS A 72 -8.23 -15.64 -1.73
CA LYS A 72 -7.17 -16.54 -2.19
C LYS A 72 -5.80 -16.19 -1.59
N TYR A 73 -5.61 -14.94 -1.16
CA TYR A 73 -4.40 -14.46 -0.50
C TYR A 73 -4.49 -14.45 1.03
N ARG A 74 -5.62 -14.88 1.61
CA ARG A 74 -5.83 -14.85 3.06
C ARG A 74 -4.77 -15.63 3.84
N LYS A 75 -4.30 -16.76 3.30
CA LYS A 75 -3.25 -17.57 3.94
C LYS A 75 -1.90 -16.84 3.94
N GLN A 76 -1.54 -16.23 2.82
CA GLN A 76 -0.30 -15.47 2.64
C GLN A 76 -0.31 -14.22 3.54
N ARG A 77 -1.43 -13.52 3.62
CA ARG A 77 -1.62 -12.40 4.56
C ARG A 77 -1.37 -12.81 6.01
N LYS A 78 -1.98 -13.93 6.46
CA LYS A 78 -1.77 -14.43 7.83
C LYS A 78 -0.30 -14.81 8.10
N ALA A 79 0.37 -15.39 7.11
CA ALA A 79 1.79 -15.70 7.21
C ALA A 79 2.63 -14.42 7.33
N LEU A 80 2.33 -13.41 6.51
CA LEU A 80 2.98 -12.10 6.57
C LEU A 80 2.75 -11.41 7.92
N ASP A 81 1.51 -11.39 8.42
CA ASP A 81 1.18 -10.84 9.74
C ASP A 81 2.03 -11.49 10.84
N THR A 82 2.20 -12.81 10.76
CA THR A 82 3.03 -13.56 11.72
C THR A 82 4.51 -13.17 11.60
N GLN A 83 5.01 -13.03 10.37
CA GLN A 83 6.40 -12.62 10.13
C GLN A 83 6.66 -11.20 10.64
N VAL A 84 5.75 -10.27 10.38
CA VAL A 84 5.86 -8.88 10.85
C VAL A 84 5.83 -8.85 12.38
N ALA A 85 4.87 -9.52 13.01
CA ALA A 85 4.78 -9.62 14.47
C ALA A 85 6.06 -10.19 15.10
N ASN A 86 6.74 -11.13 14.43
CA ASN A 86 8.00 -11.69 14.92
C ASN A 86 9.19 -10.72 14.79
N ILE A 87 9.13 -9.76 13.86
CA ILE A 87 10.22 -8.79 13.64
C ILE A 87 10.10 -7.60 14.58
N ILE A 88 8.90 -6.99 14.66
CA ILE A 88 8.68 -5.76 15.45
C ILE A 88 8.11 -6.03 16.83
N GLY A 89 7.71 -7.27 17.12
CA GLY A 89 7.00 -7.62 18.35
C GLY A 89 5.49 -7.63 18.15
N ARG A 90 4.83 -8.59 18.81
CA ARG A 90 3.39 -8.82 18.65
C ARG A 90 2.56 -7.65 19.18
N GLU A 91 2.94 -7.09 20.32
CA GLU A 91 2.26 -5.95 20.94
C GLU A 91 2.30 -4.71 20.02
N GLU A 92 3.50 -4.32 19.56
CA GLU A 92 3.67 -3.21 18.60
C GLU A 92 2.90 -3.43 17.29
N TRP A 93 2.82 -4.68 16.81
CA TRP A 93 2.09 -4.97 15.58
C TRP A 93 0.57 -4.85 15.72
N GLU A 94 0.00 -5.31 16.84
CA GLU A 94 -1.44 -5.17 17.10
C GLU A 94 -1.83 -3.70 17.29
N GLU A 95 -1.02 -2.90 18.01
CA GLU A 95 -1.24 -1.45 18.14
C GLU A 95 -1.28 -0.74 16.77
N ARG A 96 -0.36 -1.10 15.85
CA ARG A 96 -0.34 -0.54 14.49
C ARG A 96 -1.53 -0.95 13.63
N LYS A 97 -2.15 -2.10 13.91
CA LYS A 97 -3.40 -2.53 13.26
C LYS A 97 -4.60 -1.74 13.78
N GLU A 98 -4.66 -1.54 15.10
CA GLU A 98 -5.75 -0.83 15.77
C GLU A 98 -5.70 0.69 15.56
N GLY A 99 -4.52 1.29 15.45
CA GLY A 99 -4.32 2.72 15.20
C GLY A 99 -4.82 3.26 13.85
N LYS A 100 -5.54 2.45 13.06
CA LYS A 100 -6.21 2.84 11.80
C LYS A 100 -7.70 3.15 11.94
N THR A 101 -8.32 3.00 13.11
CA THR A 101 -9.75 3.34 13.28
C THR A 101 -10.04 4.83 13.50
N GLU A 102 -9.04 5.68 13.73
CA GLU A 102 -9.24 7.14 13.93
C GLU A 102 -8.57 7.96 12.82
N GLY A 103 -9.22 8.07 11.66
CA GLY A 103 -8.66 8.91 10.58
C GLY A 103 -9.44 9.01 9.27
N SER A 104 -10.71 8.62 9.24
CA SER A 104 -11.55 8.71 8.03
C SER A 104 -12.84 9.51 8.25
N GLU A 105 -12.79 10.61 8.99
CA GLU A 105 -13.85 11.63 8.95
C GLU A 105 -13.20 13.02 9.10
N GLN A 106 -12.87 13.62 7.97
CA GLN A 106 -12.80 15.07 7.75
C GLN A 106 -12.57 15.32 6.26
N PHE A 107 -13.68 15.26 5.51
CA PHE A 107 -13.86 16.06 4.29
C PHE A 107 -14.76 17.23 4.64
#